data_AF-A0A9K3HDS1-F1
#
_entry.id   AF-A0A9K3HDS1-F1
#
_cell.length_a   1.000
_cell.length_b   1.000
_cell.length_c   1.000
_cell.angle_alpha   90.00
_cell.angle_beta   90.00
_cell.angle_gamma   90.00
#
_symmetry.space_group_name_H-M   'P 1'
#
loop_
_entity.id
_entity.type
_entity.pdbx_description
1 polymer ?
#
loop_
_entity_poly.entity_id
_entity_poly.type
_entity_poly.pdbx_seq_one_letter_code
_entity_poly.pdbx_strand_id
1 'polypeptide(L)'
;MGVESKETDGALWDIFRREDVKKLEEYLSNHLKEFQYPCGCPIDKVYNPILDQTFYLTSEHKRKLKAEHGVEPWTFTQHLGEAVFIPAGCPHQVRIFKPSLT
;
A
#
# COMPACT_ATOMS: atom_id res chain seq x y z
N MET A 1 -11.92 -24.00 -22.35
CA MET A 1 -11.12 -22.98 -23.04
C MET A 1 -11.25 -21.70 -22.21
N GLY A 2 -10.15 -21.27 -21.58
CA GLY A 2 -9.92 -20.00 -20.87
C GLY A 2 -10.99 -19.44 -19.92
N VAL A 3 -10.81 -19.60 -18.60
CA VAL A 3 -11.33 -18.63 -17.61
C VAL A 3 -10.49 -17.37 -17.74
N GLU A 4 -11.04 -16.33 -18.36
CA GLU A 4 -10.42 -15.00 -18.39
C GLU A 4 -10.58 -14.38 -16.99
N SER A 5 -9.46 -14.27 -16.25
CA SER A 5 -9.44 -13.59 -14.96
C SER A 5 -9.66 -12.09 -15.19
N LYS A 6 -10.76 -11.56 -14.66
CA LYS A 6 -11.10 -10.13 -14.60
C LYS A 6 -10.12 -9.26 -13.76
N GLU A 7 -8.88 -9.72 -13.58
CA GLU A 7 -7.87 -9.10 -12.71
C GLU A 7 -6.76 -8.36 -13.47
N THR A 8 -6.93 -8.09 -14.77
CA THR A 8 -5.79 -7.66 -15.60
C THR A 8 -5.82 -6.20 -16.06
N ASP A 9 -6.89 -5.44 -15.79
CA ASP A 9 -7.00 -4.02 -16.15
C ASP A 9 -7.44 -3.17 -14.95
N GLY A 10 -6.66 -2.12 -14.64
CA GLY A 10 -6.96 -1.17 -13.57
C GLY A 10 -5.83 -0.98 -12.55
N ALA A 11 -6.20 -0.55 -11.34
CA ALA A 11 -5.29 -0.30 -10.23
C ALA A 11 -5.83 -0.88 -8.92
N LEU A 12 -4.97 -1.53 -8.13
CA LEU A 12 -5.28 -1.95 -6.76
C LEU A 12 -4.96 -0.80 -5.81
N TRP A 13 -5.94 -0.43 -5.00
CA TRP A 13 -5.84 0.58 -3.98
C TRP A 13 -5.87 -0.06 -2.60
N ASP A 14 -5.00 0.42 -1.72
CA ASP A 14 -5.12 0.22 -0.27
C ASP A 14 -5.21 1.61 0.37
N ILE A 15 -6.30 1.89 1.08
CA ILE A 15 -6.50 3.15 1.82
C ILE A 15 -6.53 2.87 3.31
N PHE A 16 -5.64 3.52 4.06
CA PHE A 16 -5.56 3.41 5.52
C PHE A 16 -6.34 4.54 6.18
N ARG A 17 -6.89 4.25 7.35
CA ARG A 17 -7.61 5.25 8.13
C ARG A 17 -6.64 6.27 8.73
N ARG A 18 -7.10 7.51 8.83
CA ARG A 18 -6.31 8.60 9.42
C ARG A 18 -6.01 8.34 10.90
N GLU A 19 -6.92 7.73 11.65
CA GLU A 19 -6.69 7.40 13.07
C GLU A 19 -5.55 6.38 13.28
N ASP A 20 -5.25 5.56 12.28
CA ASP A 20 -4.25 4.48 12.38
C ASP A 20 -2.85 4.91 11.93
N VAL A 21 -2.68 6.17 11.51
CA VAL A 21 -1.40 6.72 11.01
C VAL A 21 -0.24 6.43 11.96
N LYS A 22 -0.40 6.68 13.27
CA LYS A 22 0.69 6.46 14.24
C LYS A 22 1.09 4.99 14.34
N LYS A 23 0.11 4.08 14.34
CA LYS A 23 0.38 2.63 14.38
C LYS A 23 1.06 2.16 13.11
N LEU A 24 0.71 2.75 11.97
CA LEU A 24 1.36 2.49 10.70
C LEU A 24 2.82 2.98 10.70
N GLU A 25 3.09 4.17 11.25
CA GLU A 25 4.46 4.69 11.43
C GLU A 25 5.30 3.78 12.33
N GLU A 26 4.72 3.33 13.45
CA GLU A 26 5.35 2.37 14.37
C GLU A 26 5.70 1.04 13.68
N TYR A 27 4.73 0.47 12.95
CA TYR A 27 4.94 -0.75 12.18
C TYR A 27 6.07 -0.58 11.15
N LEU A 28 6.03 0.48 10.34
CA LEU A 28 7.06 0.75 9.34
C LEU A 28 8.44 0.91 9.96
N SER A 29 8.54 1.60 11.10
CA SER A 29 9.79 1.82 11.83
C SER A 29 10.36 0.52 12.41
N ASN A 30 9.52 -0.39 12.91
CA ASN A 30 9.94 -1.67 13.48
C ASN A 30 10.36 -2.68 12.40
N HIS A 31 9.76 -2.59 11.20
CA HIS A 31 9.98 -3.54 10.11
C HIS A 31 10.84 -2.99 8.96
N LEU A 32 11.56 -1.87 9.16
CA LEU A 32 12.40 -1.23 8.12
C LEU A 32 13.28 -2.21 7.33
N LYS A 33 13.90 -3.16 8.03
CA LYS A 33 14.83 -4.15 7.47
C LYS A 33 14.16 -5.20 6.58
N GLU A 34 12.83 -5.33 6.65
CA GLU A 34 12.05 -6.21 5.77
C GLU A 34 11.82 -5.57 4.39
N PHE A 35 12.06 -4.26 4.25
CA PHE A 35 11.89 -3.52 3.01
C PHE A 35 13.23 -3.25 2.32
N GLN A 36 13.17 -3.07 1.00
CA GLN A 36 14.31 -2.80 0.16
C GLN A 36 13.99 -1.66 -0.81
N TYR A 37 14.99 -0.85 -1.12
CA TYR A 37 14.91 0.10 -2.23
C TYR A 37 14.78 -0.63 -3.57
N PRO A 38 14.29 0.02 -4.64
CA PRO A 38 14.23 -0.58 -5.98
C PRO A 38 15.58 -1.08 -6.50
N CYS A 39 16.69 -0.53 -6.03
CA CYS A 39 18.04 -0.99 -6.35
C CYS A 39 18.46 -2.30 -5.62
N GLY A 40 17.61 -2.83 -4.73
CA GLY A 40 17.85 -4.06 -3.95
C GLY A 40 18.60 -3.85 -2.64
N CYS A 41 18.96 -2.60 -2.29
CA CYS A 41 19.60 -2.29 -1.01
C CYS A 41 18.59 -2.26 0.14
N PRO A 42 18.94 -2.73 1.35
CA PRO A 42 18.06 -2.62 2.52
C PRO A 42 17.81 -1.16 2.90
N ILE A 43 16.67 -0.90 3.51
CA ILE A 43 16.31 0.42 4.03
C ILE A 43 16.84 0.57 5.46
N ASP A 44 17.94 1.31 5.63
CA ASP A 44 18.60 1.49 6.93
C ASP A 44 18.09 2.71 7.72
N LYS A 45 17.53 3.71 7.04
CA LYS A 45 17.04 4.94 7.67
C LYS A 45 15.96 5.62 6.82
N VAL A 46 14.91 6.08 7.47
CA VAL A 46 13.84 6.90 6.86
C VAL A 46 13.53 8.06 7.80
N TYR A 47 13.29 9.25 7.25
CA TYR A 47 13.04 10.46 8.05
C TYR A 47 11.55 10.61 8.38
N ASN A 48 10.67 10.30 7.42
CA ASN A 48 9.24 10.19 7.65
C ASN A 48 8.67 8.96 6.90
N PRO A 49 8.34 7.87 7.62
CA PRO A 49 7.94 6.62 6.99
C PRO A 49 6.74 6.69 6.04
N ILE A 50 5.83 7.65 6.25
CA ILE A 50 4.63 7.79 5.43
C ILE A 50 4.86 8.80 4.29
N LEU A 51 5.53 9.92 4.57
CA LEU A 51 5.72 10.98 3.58
C LEU A 51 6.84 10.69 2.59
N ASP A 52 7.83 9.88 2.96
CA ASP A 52 8.98 9.56 2.10
C ASP A 52 8.60 8.57 0.97
N GLN A 53 7.35 8.08 0.95
CA GLN A 53 6.77 7.19 -0.08
C GLN A 53 7.68 5.99 -0.43
N THR A 54 8.46 5.53 0.54
CA THR A 54 9.52 4.54 0.32
C THR A 54 9.02 3.09 0.44
N PHE A 55 7.86 2.90 1.08
CA PHE A 55 7.33 1.58 1.41
C PHE A 55 6.15 1.20 0.54
N TYR A 56 6.04 -0.11 0.29
CA TYR A 56 4.85 -0.74 -0.25
C TYR A 56 4.50 -1.96 0.60
N LEU A 57 3.34 -1.94 1.26
CA LEU A 57 2.90 -3.05 2.10
C LEU A 57 2.36 -4.18 1.21
N THR A 58 3.11 -5.26 1.12
CA THR A 58 2.66 -6.52 0.52
C THR A 58 1.52 -7.15 1.32
N SER A 59 0.87 -8.17 0.77
CA SER A 59 -0.14 -8.95 1.50
C SER A 59 0.39 -9.53 2.82
N GLU A 60 1.68 -9.87 2.88
CA GLU A 60 2.31 -10.34 4.11
C GLU A 60 2.41 -9.21 5.15
N HIS A 61 2.87 -8.03 4.77
CA HIS A 61 2.94 -6.87 5.65
C HIS A 61 1.56 -6.47 6.16
N LYS A 62 0.54 -6.46 5.29
CA LYS A 62 -0.85 -6.17 5.71
C LYS A 62 -1.36 -7.18 6.75
N ARG A 63 -1.01 -8.46 6.62
CA ARG A 63 -1.35 -9.49 7.61
C ARG A 63 -0.65 -9.26 8.95
N LYS A 64 0.65 -8.91 8.93
CA LYS A 64 1.43 -8.59 10.16
C LYS A 64 0.88 -7.34 10.85
N LEU A 65 0.66 -6.26 10.09
CA LEU A 65 0.08 -5.02 10.59
C LEU A 65 -1.28 -5.25 11.29
N LYS A 66 -2.15 -6.09 10.70
CA LYS A 66 -3.42 -6.46 11.33
C LYS A 66 -3.21 -7.26 12.62
N ALA A 67 -2.28 -8.20 12.65
CA ALA A 67 -2.01 -9.04 13.81
C ALA A 67 -1.41 -8.24 14.99
N GLU A 68 -0.49 -7.32 14.71
CA GLU A 68 0.27 -6.57 15.72
C GLU A 68 -0.46 -5.32 16.22
N HIS A 69 -1.10 -4.59 15.30
CA HIS A 69 -1.69 -3.27 15.59
C HIS A 69 -3.21 -3.22 15.37
N GLY A 70 -3.82 -4.30 14.87
CA GLY A 70 -5.25 -4.33 14.54
C GLY A 70 -5.63 -3.46 13.34
N VAL A 71 -4.65 -3.02 12.55
CA VAL A 71 -4.86 -2.10 11.41
C VAL A 71 -4.98 -2.88 10.12
N GLU A 72 -6.03 -2.59 9.34
CA GLU A 72 -6.20 -3.12 7.99
C GLU A 72 -6.62 -2.00 7.03
N PRO A 73 -6.04 -1.94 5.81
CA PRO A 73 -6.50 -0.99 4.81
C PRO A 73 -7.83 -1.43 4.21
N TRP A 74 -8.56 -0.48 3.67
CA TRP A 74 -9.60 -0.76 2.68
C TRP A 74 -8.92 -1.08 1.34
N THR A 75 -8.97 -2.35 0.94
CA THR A 75 -8.41 -2.84 -0.33
C THR A 75 -9.49 -2.96 -1.41
N PHE A 76 -9.29 -2.37 -2.58
CA PHE A 76 -10.21 -2.52 -3.73
C PHE A 76 -9.53 -2.25 -5.07
N THR A 77 -10.14 -2.74 -6.16
CA THR A 77 -9.66 -2.50 -7.53
C THR A 77 -10.46 -1.37 -8.16
N GLN A 78 -9.76 -0.41 -8.76
CA GLN A 78 -10.32 0.63 -9.63
C GLN A 78 -10.26 0.16 -11.08
N HIS A 79 -11.38 0.21 -11.78
CA HIS A 79 -11.52 -0.09 -13.20
C HIS A 79 -11.56 1.19 -14.06
N LEU A 80 -11.45 1.03 -15.38
CA LEU A 80 -11.50 2.14 -16.34
C LEU A 80 -12.82 2.90 -16.22
N GLY A 81 -12.74 4.23 -16.11
CA GLY A 81 -13.90 5.11 -15.97
C GLY A 81 -14.36 5.33 -14.52
N GLU A 82 -13.76 4.66 -13.54
CA GLU A 82 -14.05 4.89 -12.13
C GLU A 82 -13.17 6.00 -11.54
N ALA A 83 -13.75 6.80 -10.66
CA ALA A 83 -13.04 7.81 -9.88
C ALA A 83 -12.87 7.34 -8.43
N VAL A 84 -11.67 7.55 -7.88
CA VAL A 84 -11.36 7.24 -6.47
C VAL A 84 -11.25 8.54 -5.69
N PHE A 85 -12.00 8.64 -4.59
CA PHE A 85 -11.94 9.77 -3.67
C PHE A 85 -11.18 9.38 -2.40
N ILE A 86 -10.10 10.11 -2.09
CA ILE A 86 -9.27 9.86 -0.91
C ILE A 86 -9.40 11.07 0.03
N PRO A 87 -9.97 10.88 1.24
CA PRO A 87 -10.07 11.95 2.21
C PRO A 87 -8.69 12.46 2.66
N ALA A 88 -8.64 13.73 3.06
CA ALA A 88 -7.39 14.37 3.48
C ALA A 88 -6.79 13.67 4.73
N GLY A 89 -5.52 13.29 4.62
CA GLY A 89 -4.75 12.67 5.70
C GLY A 89 -4.89 11.16 5.81
N CYS A 90 -5.53 10.49 4.84
CA CYS A 90 -5.53 9.03 4.74
C CYS A 90 -4.30 8.55 3.95
N PRO A 91 -3.36 7.81 4.58
CA PRO A 91 -2.29 7.15 3.85
C PRO A 91 -2.87 6.16 2.84
N HIS A 92 -2.24 6.03 1.68
CA HIS A 92 -2.69 5.13 0.64
C HIS A 92 -1.51 4.63 -0.20
N GLN A 93 -1.68 3.46 -0.80
CA GLN A 93 -0.75 2.90 -1.78
C GLN A 93 -1.53 2.38 -2.99
N VAL A 94 -0.89 2.43 -4.15
CA VAL A 94 -1.50 2.05 -5.44
C VAL A 94 -0.57 1.11 -6.18
N ARG A 95 -1.12 0.03 -6.72
CA ARG A 95 -0.43 -0.86 -7.64
C ARG A 95 -1.18 -0.95 -8.96
N ILE A 96 -0.54 -0.48 -10.02
CA ILE A 96 -1.09 -0.49 -11.38
C ILE A 96 -0.81 -1.84 -12.03
N PHE A 97 -1.83 -2.48 -12.62
CA PHE A 97 -1.70 -3.79 -13.29
C PHE A 97 -1.32 -3.67 -14.77
N LYS A 98 -1.85 -2.64 -15.45
CA LYS A 98 -1.40 -2.18 -16.78
C LYS A 98 -1.40 -0.65 -16.82
N PRO A 99 -0.39 0.01 -17.40
CA PRO A 99 -0.39 1.45 -17.57
C PRO A 99 -1.55 1.84 -18.50
N SER A 100 -2.62 2.36 -17.92
CA SER A 100 -3.59 3.17 -18.65
C SER A 100 -3.04 4.59 -18.63
N LEU A 101 -2.95 5.24 -19.79
CA LEU A 101 -2.66 6.66 -19.87
C LEU A 101 -3.81 7.38 -19.13
N THR A 102 -3.50 7.91 -17.95
CA THR A 102 -4.41 8.75 -17.16
C THR A 102 -4.69 10.08 -17.85
#